data_AF-A0A3M1G6D4-F1
#
_entry.id   AF-A0A3M1G6D4-F1
#
_cell.length_a   1.000
_cell.length_b   1.000
_cell.length_c   1.000
_cell.angle_alpha   90.00
_cell.angle_beta   90.00
_cell.angle_gamma   90.00
#
_symmetry.space_group_name_H-M   'P 1'
#
loop_
_entity.id
_entity.type
_entity.pdbx_description
1 polymer ?
#
loop_
_entity_poly.entity_id
_entity_poly.type
_entity_poly.pdbx_seq_one_letter_code
_entity_poly.pdbx_strand_id
1 'polypeptide(L)' 'MKLYSMKVAPNPRRARMFLAEKGIEVPVEEVDIRSGANLKPAFR' A
#
# COMPACT_ATOMS: atom_id res chain seq x y z
N MET A 1 1.83 2.76 12.23
CA MET A 1 1.35 1.81 11.21
C MET A 1 1.64 2.39 9.83
N LYS A 2 2.07 1.59 8.84
CA LYS A 2 2.51 2.04 7.51
C LYS A 2 1.77 1.25 6.42
N LEU A 3 1.37 1.93 5.34
CA LEU A 3 0.68 1.34 4.20
C LEU A 3 1.65 1.11 3.04
N TYR A 4 1.96 -0.15 2.74
CA TYR A 4 2.59 -0.51 1.48
C TYR A 4 1.55 -0.46 0.37
N SER A 5 1.84 0.26 -0.71
CA SER A 5 0.87 0.56 -1.75
C SER A 5 1.51 0.63 -3.12
N MET A 6 0.68 0.54 -4.15
CA MET A 6 1.06 0.90 -5.51
C MET A 6 -0.10 1.72 -6.10
N LYS A 7 0.19 2.84 -6.76
CA LYS A 7 -0.84 3.75 -7.32
C LYS A 7 -1.87 3.03 -8.19
N VAL A 8 -1.44 2.02 -8.95
CA VAL A 8 -2.29 1.27 -9.88
C VAL A 8 -2.96 0.04 -9.26
N ALA A 9 -2.63 -0.32 -8.01
CA ALA A 9 -3.18 -1.52 -7.39
C ALA A 9 -4.59 -1.26 -6.81
N PRO A 10 -5.59 -2.10 -7.13
CA PRO A 10 -6.98 -1.87 -6.74
C PRO A 10 -7.21 -2.04 -5.22
N ASN A 11 -6.52 -2.99 -4.58
CA ASN A 11 -6.69 -3.25 -3.15
C ASN A 11 -6.15 -2.10 -2.28
N PRO A 12 -4.92 -1.60 -2.48
CA PRO A 12 -4.44 -0.44 -1.74
C PRO A 12 -5.24 0.84 -1.99
N ARG A 13 -5.88 1.00 -3.16
CA ARG A 13 -6.82 2.11 -3.41
C ARG A 13 -8.01 2.04 -2.43
N ARG A 14 -8.61 0.87 -2.23
CA ARG A 14 -9.71 0.69 -1.26
C ARG A 14 -9.26 0.99 0.17
N ALA A 15 -8.07 0.54 0.56
CA ALA A 15 -7.51 0.86 1.88
C ALA A 15 -7.34 2.37 2.09
N ARG A 16 -6.83 3.10 1.10
CA ARG A 16 -6.72 4.57 1.14
C ARG A 16 -8.09 5.25 1.29
N MET A 17 -9.11 4.78 0.56
CA MET A 17 -10.47 5.32 0.67
C MET A 17 -11.04 5.13 2.08
N PHE A 18 -10.89 3.93 2.66
CA PHE A 18 -11.33 3.65 4.02
C PHE A 18 -10.60 4.52 5.06
N LEU A 19 -9.27 4.65 4.95
CA LEU A 19 -8.47 5.48 5.84
C LEU A 19 -8.89 6.96 5.76
N ALA A 20 -9.10 7.47 4.54
CA ALA A 20 -9.57 8.84 4.33
C ALA A 20 -10.97 9.07 4.93
N GLU A 21 -11.90 8.12 4.78
CA GLU A 21 -13.24 8.19 5.38
C GLU A 21 -13.18 8.26 6.92
N LYS A 22 -12.18 7.62 7.53
CA LYS A 22 -11.97 7.65 8.99
C LYS A 22 -11.08 8.81 9.46
N GLY A 23 -10.59 9.66 8.55
CA GLY A 23 -9.66 10.73 8.90
C GLY A 23 -8.32 10.24 9.43
N ILE A 24 -7.90 9.03 9.04
CA ILE A 24 -6.66 8.40 9.51
C ILE A 24 -5.56 8.61 8.47
N GLU A 25 -4.50 9.30 8.87
CA GLU A 25 -3.28 9.43 8.08
C GLU A 25 -2.26 8.36 8.49
N VAL A 26 -1.68 7.69 7.49
CA VAL A 26 -0.59 6.73 7.69
C VAL A 26 0.50 6.99 6.65
N PRO A 27 1.79 6.80 7.00
CA PRO A 27 2.87 6.79 6.03
C PRO A 27 2.60 5.75 4.93
N VAL A 28 2.79 6.16 3.68
CA VAL A 28 2.63 5.30 2.50
C VAL A 28 4.01 5.02 1.91
N GLU A 29 4.35 3.74 1.72
CA GLU A 29 5.50 3.34 0.92
C GLU A 29 5.03 2.72 -0.38
N GLU A 30 5.63 3.19 -1.47
CA GLU A 30 5.36 2.65 -2.79
C GLU A 30 6.16 1.36 -3.01
N VAL A 31 5.48 0.25 -3.26
CA VAL A 31 6.08 -1.05 -3.57
C VAL A 31 5.65 -1.46 -4.96
N ASP A 32 6.63 -1.59 -5.86
CA ASP A 32 6.36 -2.02 -7.23
C ASP A 32 6.12 -3.53 -7.31
N ILE A 33 4.85 -3.90 -7.29
CA ILE A 33 4.42 -5.31 -7.43
C ILE A 33 4.60 -5.84 -8.86
N ARG A 34 4.76 -4.96 -9.87
CA ARG A 34 4.97 -5.42 -11.26
C ARG A 34 6.37 -5.98 -11.46
N SER A 35 7.36 -5.42 -10.76
CA SER A 35 8.72 -5.97 -10.72
C SER A 35 8.90 -7.09 -9.67
N GLY A 36 7.83 -7.49 -8.98
CA GLY A 36 7.86 -8.53 -7.95
C GLY A 36 8.56 -8.10 -6.66
N ALA A 37 8.65 -6.79 -6.37
CA ALA A 37 9.33 -6.30 -5.16
C ALA A 37 8.72 -6.86 -3.86
N ASN A 38 7.41 -7.12 -3.86
CA ASN A 38 6.67 -7.74 -2.76
C ASN A 38 7.03 -9.21 -2.49
N LEU A 39 7.81 -9.85 -3.36
CA LEU A 39 8.26 -11.24 -3.21
C LEU A 39 9.64 -11.35 -2.58
N LYS A 40 10.31 -10.22 -2.33
CA LYS A 40 11.63 -10.19 -1.71
C LYS A 40 11.55 -10.63 -0.24
N PRO A 41 12.63 -11.19 0.33
CA PRO A 41 12.66 -11.63 1.73
C PRO A 41 12.25 -10.57 2.76
N ALA A 42 12.40 -9.28 2.43
CA ALA A 42 11.97 -8.17 3.29
C ALA A 42 10.43 -8.09 3.51
N PHE A 43 9.64 -8.80 2.70
CA PHE A 43 8.17 -8.78 2.75
C PHE A 43 7.55 -10.15 3.07
N ARG A 44 8.36 -11.10 3.57
CA ARG A 44 7.93 -12.46 3.89
C ARG A 44 7.54 -12.63 5.35
#